data_AF-A0A968WNZ7-F1
#
_entry.id   AF-A0A968WNZ7-F1
#
_cell.length_a   1.000
_cell.length_b   1.000
_cell.length_c   1.000
_cell.angle_alpha   90.00
_cell.angle_beta   90.00
_cell.angle_gamma   90.00
#
_symmetry.space_group_name_H-M   'P 1'
#
loop_
_entity.id
_entity.type
_entity.pdbx_description
1 polymer ?
#
loop_
_entity_poly.entity_id
_entity_poly.type
_entity_poly.pdbx_seq_one_letter_code
_entity_poly.pdbx_strand_id
1 'polypeptide(L)'
;MLAACNNDAKGVRFVNGVDRGSPDAQPVRALSDAEIRAAIAGKTFQYTRSDGNGFVTYNGDGTFTFEDDTKGAGTGQWSASSGQFCEVFGAGAPRDCGEFKNTGDAFFAAKSRLVEMKG
;
A
#
# COMPACT_ATOMS: atom_id res chain seq x y z
N MET A 1 -14.00 55.58 4.52
CA MET A 1 -14.24 54.18 4.13
C MET A 1 -14.14 53.35 5.39
N LEU A 2 -15.27 53.13 6.09
CA LEU A 2 -16.06 51.86 6.12
C LEU A 2 -15.18 50.69 6.60
N ALA A 3 -15.28 50.34 7.89
CA ALA A 3 -16.15 49.31 8.48
C ALA A 3 -15.45 47.93 8.47
N ALA A 4 -14.93 47.46 9.61
CA ALA A 4 -15.62 46.67 10.64
C ALA A 4 -15.52 45.16 10.36
N CYS A 5 -15.06 44.39 11.35
CA CYS A 5 -15.66 43.09 11.66
C CYS A 5 -15.53 42.82 13.16
N ASN A 6 -16.69 42.58 13.74
CA ASN A 6 -17.00 42.42 15.15
C ASN A 6 -16.64 41.01 15.62
N ASN A 7 -16.58 40.89 16.96
CA ASN A 7 -16.80 39.68 17.74
C ASN A 7 -17.95 38.82 17.19
N ASP A 8 -17.92 37.51 17.41
CA ASP A 8 -18.93 36.81 18.23
C ASP A 8 -18.71 35.30 18.26
N ALA A 9 -18.99 34.73 19.42
CA ALA A 9 -18.73 33.35 19.77
C ALA A 9 -19.89 32.41 19.40
N LYS A 10 -19.54 31.11 19.36
CA LYS A 10 -20.40 29.93 19.53
C LYS A 10 -21.43 29.60 18.45
N GLY A 11 -21.14 28.49 17.75
CA GLY A 11 -22.14 27.63 17.14
C GLY A 11 -21.60 26.21 17.00
N VAL A 12 -21.92 25.32 17.95
CA VAL A 12 -21.75 23.87 17.80
C VAL A 12 -22.96 23.35 17.03
N ARG A 13 -22.77 22.71 15.86
CA ARG A 13 -23.68 21.68 15.33
C ARG A 13 -22.90 20.62 14.53
N PHE A 14 -23.12 19.37 14.92
CA PHE A 14 -22.58 18.14 14.36
C PHE A 14 -23.11 17.87 12.95
N VAL A 15 -22.24 17.42 12.03
CA VAL A 15 -22.64 16.63 10.85
C VAL A 15 -21.60 15.54 10.57
N ASN A 16 -22.07 14.30 10.56
CA ASN A 16 -21.41 13.16 9.92
C ASN A 16 -21.16 13.53 8.45
N GLY A 17 -19.89 13.68 8.07
CA GLY A 17 -19.50 13.95 6.70
C GLY A 17 -18.01 13.75 6.57
N VAL A 18 -17.63 12.80 5.70
CA VAL A 18 -16.29 12.62 5.15
C VAL A 18 -15.76 14.00 4.74
N ASP A 19 -14.86 14.56 5.54
CA ASP A 19 -14.10 15.74 5.17
C ASP A 19 -13.02 15.28 4.20
N ARG A 20 -13.16 15.73 2.95
CA ARG A 20 -12.12 15.62 1.92
C ARG A 20 -11.05 16.66 2.26
N GLY A 21 -10.20 16.32 3.22
CA GLY A 21 -9.01 17.09 3.56
C GLY A 21 -7.88 16.80 2.57
N SER A 22 -7.29 17.87 2.05
CA SER A 22 -6.02 17.97 1.33
C SER A 22 -4.93 17.00 1.82
N PRO A 23 -3.93 16.63 0.99
CA PRO A 23 -2.92 15.63 1.35
C PRO A 23 -2.00 16.17 2.46
N ASP A 24 -2.45 16.01 3.69
CA ASP A 24 -1.63 16.13 4.87
C ASP A 24 -0.51 15.09 4.75
N ALA A 25 0.73 15.51 4.91
CA ALA A 25 1.87 14.62 4.96
C ALA A 25 1.71 13.74 6.20
N GLN A 26 0.99 12.63 6.02
CA GLN A 26 0.67 11.72 7.10
C GLN A 26 1.98 11.31 7.80
N PRO A 27 2.07 11.42 9.14
CA PRO A 27 3.22 10.88 9.85
C PRO A 27 3.40 9.42 9.45
N VAL A 28 4.64 8.95 9.27
CA VAL A 28 4.96 7.56 8.91
C VAL A 28 4.35 6.64 9.96
N ARG A 29 3.11 6.22 9.73
CA ARG A 29 2.33 5.34 10.60
C ARG A 29 2.27 3.98 9.93
N ALA A 30 2.36 2.94 10.75
CA ALA A 30 2.11 1.59 10.29
C ALA A 30 0.74 1.55 9.61
N LEU A 31 0.71 1.11 8.36
CA LEU A 31 -0.52 0.99 7.60
C LEU A 31 -1.34 -0.16 8.18
N SER A 32 -2.64 0.04 8.35
CA SER A 32 -3.55 -1.04 8.72
C SER A 32 -3.68 -2.06 7.58
N ASP A 33 -4.20 -3.24 7.89
CA ASP A 33 -4.38 -4.33 6.91
C ASP A 33 -5.25 -3.91 5.73
N ALA A 34 -6.28 -3.10 6.00
CA ALA A 34 -7.15 -2.55 4.98
C ALA A 34 -6.41 -1.54 4.09
N GLU A 35 -5.55 -0.70 4.66
CA GLU A 35 -4.73 0.27 3.91
C GLU A 35 -3.69 -0.44 3.05
N ILE A 36 -3.03 -1.48 3.56
CA ILE A 36 -2.09 -2.31 2.78
C ILE A 36 -2.82 -2.97 1.60
N ARG A 37 -3.99 -3.59 1.86
CA ARG A 37 -4.79 -4.20 0.79
C ARG A 37 -5.20 -3.18 -0.26
N ALA A 38 -5.66 -2.01 0.13
CA ALA A 38 -6.03 -0.94 -0.80
C ALA A 38 -4.84 -0.42 -1.61
N ALA A 39 -3.63 -0.45 -1.04
CA ALA A 39 -2.41 0.00 -1.70
C ALA A 39 -1.91 -0.98 -2.77
N ILE A 40 -2.17 -2.29 -2.65
CA ILE A 40 -1.57 -3.30 -3.55
C ILE A 40 -2.57 -4.12 -4.36
N ALA A 41 -3.76 -4.38 -3.82
CA ALA A 41 -4.66 -5.36 -4.43
C ALA A 41 -5.17 -4.86 -5.80
N GLY A 42 -5.12 -5.73 -6.79
CA GLY A 42 -5.49 -5.44 -8.18
C GLY A 42 -4.46 -4.62 -8.96
N LYS A 43 -3.24 -4.44 -8.43
CA LYS A 43 -2.18 -3.64 -9.08
C LYS A 43 -1.01 -4.50 -9.51
N THR A 44 -0.31 -4.01 -10.53
CA THR A 44 0.94 -4.58 -11.04
C THR A 44 2.10 -3.67 -10.66
N PHE A 45 3.18 -4.30 -10.20
CA PHE A 45 4.38 -3.63 -9.74
C PHE A 45 5.59 -4.23 -10.45
N GLN A 46 6.57 -3.38 -10.75
CA GLN A 46 7.92 -3.87 -10.90
C GLN A 46 8.48 -4.16 -9.51
N TYR A 47 9.00 -5.36 -9.28
CA TYR A 47 9.65 -5.71 -8.02
C TYR A 47 11.16 -5.83 -8.19
N THR A 48 11.87 -5.55 -7.11
CA THR A 48 13.31 -5.82 -6.97
C THR A 48 13.55 -6.46 -5.62
N ARG A 49 14.25 -7.61 -5.64
CA ARG A 49 14.67 -8.38 -4.47
C ARG A 49 16.14 -8.76 -4.62
N SER A 50 16.76 -9.19 -3.52
CA SER A 50 18.13 -9.71 -3.57
C SER A 50 18.26 -10.96 -4.44
N ASP A 51 17.18 -11.72 -4.59
CA ASP A 51 17.15 -13.00 -5.29
C ASP A 51 16.54 -12.92 -6.69
N GLY A 52 16.06 -11.76 -7.16
CA GLY A 52 15.42 -11.64 -8.46
C GLY A 52 14.67 -10.32 -8.67
N ASN A 53 14.36 -10.06 -9.93
CA ASN A 53 13.68 -8.85 -10.40
C ASN A 53 12.59 -9.28 -11.39
N GLY A 54 11.58 -8.42 -11.57
CA GLY A 54 10.59 -8.63 -12.61
C GLY A 54 9.29 -7.90 -12.29
N PHE A 55 8.17 -8.49 -12.71
CA PHE A 55 6.84 -7.94 -12.48
C PHE A 55 5.99 -8.86 -11.60
N VAL A 56 5.13 -8.27 -10.79
CA VAL A 56 4.19 -8.98 -9.93
C VAL A 56 2.83 -8.29 -9.95
N THR A 57 1.76 -9.07 -10.06
CA THR A 57 0.39 -8.60 -9.97
C THR A 57 -0.27 -9.23 -8.76
N TYR A 58 -0.59 -8.43 -7.74
CA TYR A 58 -1.25 -8.89 -6.52
C TYR A 58 -2.77 -8.87 -6.69
N ASN A 59 -3.41 -10.03 -6.74
CA ASN A 59 -4.86 -10.15 -6.89
C ASN A 59 -5.57 -9.93 -5.54
N GLY A 60 -6.79 -9.40 -5.58
CA GLY A 60 -7.56 -9.08 -4.36
C GLY A 60 -8.00 -10.30 -3.52
N ASP A 61 -7.95 -11.50 -4.10
CA ASP A 61 -8.28 -12.77 -3.45
C ASP A 61 -7.14 -13.32 -2.56
N GLY A 62 -5.99 -12.64 -2.50
CA GLY A 62 -4.81 -13.10 -1.77
C GLY A 62 -3.87 -13.96 -2.60
N THR A 63 -4.09 -14.08 -3.91
CA THR A 63 -3.14 -14.68 -4.85
C THR A 63 -2.31 -13.60 -5.55
N PHE A 64 -1.20 -13.98 -6.17
CA PHE A 64 -0.49 -13.10 -7.10
C PHE A 64 0.09 -13.90 -8.27
N THR A 65 0.31 -13.24 -9.40
CA THR A 65 1.14 -13.75 -10.50
C THR A 65 2.43 -12.97 -10.56
N PHE A 66 3.52 -13.62 -10.97
CA PHE A 66 4.80 -12.96 -11.17
C PHE A 66 5.47 -13.44 -12.45
N GLU A 67 6.28 -12.58 -13.04
CA GLU A 67 7.19 -12.86 -14.13
C GLU A 67 8.58 -12.41 -13.67
N ASP A 68 9.42 -13.36 -13.25
CA ASP A 68 10.82 -13.10 -12.88
C ASP A 68 11.68 -13.17 -14.14
N ASP A 69 12.58 -12.19 -14.30
CA ASP A 69 13.45 -12.05 -15.47
C ASP A 69 14.39 -13.27 -15.67
N THR A 70 14.66 -14.03 -14.60
CA THR A 70 15.61 -15.15 -14.58
C THR A 70 14.96 -16.51 -14.28
N LYS A 71 13.94 -16.53 -13.42
CA LYS A 71 13.26 -17.75 -12.96
C LYS A 71 12.00 -18.07 -13.76
N GLY A 72 11.53 -17.14 -14.58
CA GLY A 72 10.31 -17.26 -15.37
C GLY A 72 9.05 -16.89 -14.58
N ALA A 73 7.90 -17.27 -15.14
CA ALA A 73 6.60 -16.90 -14.61
C ALA A 73 6.04 -17.92 -13.60
N GLY A 74 5.24 -17.44 -12.65
CA GLY A 74 4.60 -18.27 -11.65
C GLY A 74 3.46 -17.58 -10.91
N THR A 75 2.93 -18.28 -9.90
CA THR A 75 1.88 -17.79 -9.01
C THR A 75 2.32 -17.91 -7.56
N GLY A 76 1.72 -17.11 -6.69
CA GLY A 76 1.99 -17.14 -5.27
C GLY A 76 0.78 -16.73 -4.44
N GLN A 77 0.99 -16.65 -3.13
CA GLN A 77 -0.01 -16.23 -2.15
C GLN A 77 0.51 -15.05 -1.36
N TRP A 78 -0.35 -14.09 -1.05
CA TRP A 78 -0.02 -12.97 -0.19
C TRP A 78 -1.09 -12.72 0.86
N SER A 79 -0.69 -12.05 1.94
CA SER A 79 -1.61 -11.61 2.98
C SER A 79 -1.06 -10.38 3.69
N ALA A 80 -1.96 -9.53 4.15
CA ALA A 80 -1.67 -8.39 5.02
C ALA A 80 -2.35 -8.62 6.37
N SER A 81 -1.60 -8.51 7.47
CA SER A 81 -2.10 -8.70 8.84
C SER A 81 -1.22 -7.95 9.85
N SER A 82 -1.84 -7.20 10.77
CA SER A 82 -1.16 -6.39 11.79
C SER A 82 -0.06 -5.47 11.23
N GLY A 83 -0.27 -4.87 10.04
CA GLY A 83 0.73 -4.01 9.40
C GLY A 83 1.90 -4.75 8.75
N GLN A 84 1.88 -6.08 8.80
CA GLN A 84 2.85 -6.96 8.17
C GLN A 84 2.31 -7.43 6.81
N PHE A 85 3.20 -7.48 5.83
CA PHE A 85 2.96 -8.08 4.54
C PHE A 85 3.71 -9.41 4.46
N CYS A 86 3.01 -10.47 4.06
CA CYS A 86 3.57 -11.79 3.86
C CYS A 86 3.31 -12.29 2.44
N GLU A 87 4.29 -12.96 1.85
CA GLU A 87 4.21 -13.55 0.51
C GLU A 87 4.87 -14.95 0.45
N VAL A 88 4.37 -15.78 -0.45
CA VAL A 88 4.85 -17.13 -0.75
C VAL A 88 4.91 -17.28 -2.27
N PHE A 89 6.12 -17.47 -2.83
CA PHE A 89 6.34 -17.58 -4.27
C PHE A 89 6.27 -19.03 -4.74
N GLY A 90 5.14 -19.46 -5.26
CA GLY A 90 4.93 -20.85 -5.70
C GLY A 90 4.61 -21.82 -4.56
N ALA A 91 4.16 -23.01 -4.92
CA ALA A 91 3.82 -24.05 -3.96
C ALA A 91 5.08 -24.59 -3.26
N GLY A 92 5.10 -24.57 -1.93
CA GLY A 92 6.21 -25.12 -1.12
C GLY A 92 7.38 -24.16 -0.88
N ALA A 93 7.32 -22.93 -1.38
CA ALA A 93 8.30 -21.91 -1.05
C ALA A 93 8.18 -21.43 0.40
N PRO A 94 9.27 -20.93 1.01
CA PRO A 94 9.21 -20.32 2.32
C PRO A 94 8.31 -19.08 2.29
N ARG A 95 7.59 -18.88 3.40
CA ARG A 95 6.81 -17.66 3.61
C ARG A 95 7.73 -16.54 4.06
N ASP A 96 7.81 -15.48 3.26
CA ASP A 96 8.51 -14.26 3.60
C ASP A 96 7.53 -13.26 4.20
N CYS A 97 7.85 -12.71 5.36
CA CYS A 97 7.03 -11.69 5.98
C CYS A 97 7.89 -10.50 6.41
N GLY A 98 7.35 -9.29 6.29
CA GLY A 98 8.00 -8.06 6.76
C GLY A 98 7.02 -6.91 6.88
N GLU A 99 7.43 -5.86 7.57
CA GLU A 99 6.63 -4.64 7.71
C GLU A 99 6.35 -4.03 6.34
N PHE A 100 5.10 -3.62 6.10
CA PHE A 100 4.74 -2.91 4.89
C PHE A 100 5.04 -1.42 5.03
N LYS A 101 5.92 -0.89 4.19
CA LYS A 101 6.30 0.53 4.20
C LYS A 101 5.96 1.19 2.88
N ASN A 102 5.55 2.45 2.96
CA ASN A 102 5.35 3.30 1.79
C ASN A 102 6.30 4.51 1.89
N THR A 103 7.10 4.75 0.86
CA THR A 103 8.02 5.92 0.79
C THR A 103 7.53 7.00 -0.18
N GLY A 104 6.31 6.89 -0.69
CA GLY A 104 5.71 7.77 -1.69
C GLY A 104 6.10 7.43 -3.13
N ASP A 105 7.30 6.91 -3.34
CA ASP A 105 7.82 6.43 -4.63
C ASP A 105 7.67 4.90 -4.80
N ALA A 106 7.80 4.16 -3.71
CA ALA A 106 7.79 2.71 -3.72
C ALA A 106 7.15 2.15 -2.44
N PHE A 107 6.71 0.90 -2.54
CA PHE A 107 6.33 0.10 -1.38
C PHE A 107 7.45 -0.89 -1.04
N PHE A 108 7.69 -1.12 0.24
CA PHE A 108 8.52 -2.22 0.72
C PHE A 108 7.59 -3.26 1.33
N ALA A 109 7.56 -4.43 0.72
CA ALA A 109 6.65 -5.51 1.01
C ALA A 109 7.47 -6.77 1.25
N ALA A 110 7.58 -7.20 2.52
CA ALA A 110 8.49 -8.26 2.95
C ALA A 110 9.95 -8.02 2.48
N LYS A 111 10.44 -8.80 1.50
CA LYS A 111 11.80 -8.67 0.92
C LYS A 111 11.82 -7.88 -0.39
N SER A 112 10.66 -7.45 -0.87
CA SER A 112 10.47 -6.83 -2.19
C SER A 112 10.37 -5.31 -2.08
N ARG A 113 11.13 -4.59 -2.92
CA ARG A 113 10.82 -3.19 -3.24
C ARG A 113 9.92 -3.18 -4.47
N LEU A 114 8.73 -2.61 -4.34
CA LEU A 114 7.69 -2.56 -5.36
C LEU A 114 7.53 -1.12 -5.87
N VAL A 115 7.62 -0.95 -7.19
CA VAL A 115 7.32 0.32 -7.86
C VAL A 115 6.06 0.10 -8.69
N GLU A 116 5.00 0.87 -8.41
CA GLU A 116 3.73 0.74 -9.13
C GLU A 116 3.92 1.13 -10.59
N MET A 117 3.50 0.25 -11.49
CA MET A 117 3.51 0.51 -12.92
C MET A 117 2.40 1.51 -13.24
N LYS A 118 2.76 2.78 -13.48
CA LYS A 118 1.82 3.79 -13.99
C LYS A 118 1.63 3.56 -15.48
N GLY A 119 0.45 3.10 -15.86
CA GLY A 119 0.00 3.04 -17.26
C GLY A 119 -0.29 4.42 -17.84
#